data_AF-U6LCA2-F1
#
_entry.id   AF-U6LCA2-F1
#
_cell.length_a   1.000
_cell.length_b   1.000
_cell.length_c   1.000
_cell.angle_alpha   90.00
_cell.angle_beta   90.00
_cell.angle_gamma   90.00
#
_symmetry.space_group_name_H-M   'P 1'
#
loop_
_entity.id
_entity.type
_entity.pdbx_description
1 polymer ?
#
loop_
_entity_poly.entity_id
_entity_poly.type
_entity_poly.pdbx_seq_one_letter_code
_entity_poly.pdbx_strand_id
1 'polypeptide(L)'
;MVLLHEEGLEKMTLLAESFSKDSETNGHVDFVHAAATLRAANYKISFWEKFKTKQIAGRITPAIATTTAAVTGLAALEFLKVVQWSKTIGSSGKTIKDCDIAENDIQKKEKKNINHISNFIHLFKNSFLNLALPLWLFSEPVPPIRNVDKDYEPIAGGPVRALPQGFTCWDKVEGTAG
;
A
#
# COMPACT_ATOMS: atom_id res chain seq x y z
N MET A 1 -41.57 20.00 55.45
CA MET A 1 -40.12 20.13 55.69
C MET A 1 -39.53 18.72 55.66
N VAL A 2 -39.30 18.19 54.46
CA VAL A 2 -38.66 16.88 54.25
C VAL A 2 -37.24 17.21 53.81
N LEU A 3 -36.28 16.82 54.65
CA LEU A 3 -34.86 17.06 54.47
C LEU A 3 -34.39 16.28 53.22
N LEU A 4 -34.10 16.99 52.13
CA LEU A 4 -33.35 16.42 51.01
C LEU A 4 -31.90 16.23 51.49
N HIS A 5 -31.52 14.97 51.62
CA HIS A 5 -30.17 14.51 51.88
C HIS A 5 -29.26 14.92 50.71
N GLU A 6 -28.47 15.99 50.89
CA GLU A 6 -27.42 16.45 49.97
C GLU A 6 -26.18 15.52 49.98
N GLU A 7 -26.35 14.19 49.87
CA GLU A 7 -25.21 13.25 49.78
C GLU A 7 -25.34 12.29 48.59
N GLY A 8 -25.54 12.83 47.39
CA GLY A 8 -25.56 12.02 46.17
C GLY A 8 -24.94 12.69 44.94
N LEU A 9 -24.35 13.88 45.10
CA LEU A 9 -23.72 14.63 44.02
C LEU A 9 -22.20 14.43 43.98
N GLU A 10 -21.70 13.28 44.43
CA GLU A 10 -20.29 12.90 44.26
C GLU A 10 -20.03 12.50 42.79
N LYS A 11 -19.32 13.37 42.06
CA LYS A 11 -18.68 13.12 40.75
C LYS A 11 -19.46 12.24 39.77
N MET A 12 -20.49 12.81 39.13
CA MET A 12 -20.94 12.28 37.83
C MET A 12 -19.83 12.45 36.79
N THR A 13 -19.15 11.37 36.43
CA THR A 13 -18.19 11.34 35.33
C THR A 13 -18.91 11.00 34.04
N LEU A 14 -18.73 11.83 33.01
CA LEU A 14 -19.20 11.50 31.66
C LEU A 14 -18.32 10.38 31.11
N LEU A 15 -18.94 9.27 30.74
CA LEU A 15 -18.26 8.20 30.01
C LEU A 15 -18.40 8.48 28.51
N ALA A 16 -17.27 8.74 27.86
CA ALA A 16 -17.23 8.87 26.41
C ALA A 16 -17.42 7.48 25.79
N GLU A 17 -18.50 7.31 25.02
CA GLU A 17 -18.75 6.07 24.30
C GLU A 17 -18.04 6.09 22.95
N SER A 18 -17.38 4.98 22.61
CA SER A 18 -16.68 4.85 21.33
C SER A 18 -17.64 4.34 20.25
N PHE A 19 -17.61 4.96 19.07
CA PHE A 19 -18.48 4.52 18.00
C PHE A 19 -18.08 3.12 17.49
N SER A 20 -18.87 2.11 17.87
CA SER A 20 -18.83 0.77 17.26
C SER A 20 -19.95 0.58 16.22
N LYS A 21 -19.54 0.29 14.98
CA LYS A 21 -20.41 0.02 13.81
C LYS A 21 -20.89 -1.43 13.72
N ASP A 22 -20.20 -2.35 14.40
CA ASP A 22 -20.39 -3.80 14.25
C ASP A 22 -21.33 -4.39 15.31
N SER A 23 -21.54 -3.69 16.43
CA SER A 23 -22.51 -4.09 17.45
C SER A 23 -23.91 -3.56 17.12
N GLU A 24 -24.91 -4.43 17.20
CA GLU A 24 -26.32 -4.07 17.01
C GLU A 24 -27.03 -3.70 18.33
N THR A 25 -26.42 -3.98 19.48
CA THR A 25 -27.04 -3.80 20.80
C THR A 25 -26.78 -2.42 21.40
N ASN A 26 -25.75 -1.71 20.94
CA ASN A 26 -25.37 -0.38 21.43
C ASN A 26 -26.26 0.75 20.88
N GLY A 27 -27.10 0.49 19.88
CA GLY A 27 -27.95 1.48 19.23
C GLY A 27 -27.20 2.60 18.48
N HIS A 28 -25.88 2.51 18.27
CA HIS A 28 -25.10 3.59 17.64
C HIS A 28 -25.52 3.82 16.20
N VAL A 29 -25.65 2.74 15.42
CA VAL A 29 -26.08 2.81 14.02
C VAL A 29 -27.55 3.25 13.93
N ASP A 30 -28.39 2.85 14.87
CA ASP A 30 -29.80 3.24 14.93
C ASP A 30 -29.98 4.73 15.20
N PHE A 31 -29.19 5.28 16.13
CA PHE A 31 -29.15 6.72 16.39
C PHE A 31 -28.75 7.51 15.14
N VAL A 32 -27.67 7.11 14.48
CA VAL A 32 -27.20 7.76 13.24
C VAL A 32 -28.25 7.67 12.14
N HIS A 33 -28.88 6.50 11.97
CA HIS A 33 -29.91 6.27 10.97
C HIS A 33 -31.18 7.10 11.21
N ALA A 34 -31.69 7.16 12.45
CA ALA A 34 -32.83 7.97 12.81
C ALA A 34 -32.55 9.48 12.62
N ALA A 35 -31.39 9.95 13.10
CA ALA A 35 -30.97 11.35 12.93
C ALA A 35 -30.79 11.74 11.46
N ALA A 36 -30.18 10.87 10.65
CA ALA A 36 -30.02 11.09 9.21
C ALA A 36 -31.36 11.11 8.47
N THR A 37 -32.28 10.22 8.83
CA THR A 37 -33.64 10.13 8.26
C THR A 37 -34.47 11.38 8.58
N LEU A 38 -34.42 11.86 9.83
CA LEU A 38 -35.10 13.09 10.23
C LEU A 38 -34.56 14.31 9.47
N ARG A 39 -33.23 14.39 9.34
CA ARG A 39 -32.59 15.45 8.54
C ARG A 39 -32.95 15.32 7.06
N ALA A 40 -33.00 14.12 6.50
CA ALA A 40 -33.39 13.89 5.12
C ALA A 40 -34.82 14.36 4.83
N ALA A 41 -35.75 14.12 5.76
CA ALA A 41 -37.13 14.60 5.66
C ALA A 41 -37.20 16.14 5.58
N ASN A 42 -36.41 16.85 6.38
CA ASN A 42 -36.36 18.33 6.37
C ASN A 42 -35.92 18.90 5.00
N TYR A 43 -35.04 18.20 4.28
CA TYR A 43 -34.51 18.63 2.98
C TYR A 43 -35.11 17.88 1.79
N LYS A 44 -36.17 17.08 2.00
CA LYS A 44 -36.80 16.23 0.96
C LYS A 44 -35.81 15.32 0.22
N ILE A 45 -34.81 14.81 0.93
CA ILE A 45 -33.84 13.82 0.42
C ILE A 45 -34.46 12.42 0.51
N SER A 46 -34.12 11.53 -0.41
CA SER A 46 -34.58 10.14 -0.37
C SER A 46 -34.11 9.43 0.91
N PHE A 47 -34.97 8.59 1.47
CA PHE A 47 -34.66 7.75 2.62
C PHE A 47 -33.71 6.61 2.24
N TRP A 48 -32.83 6.25 3.16
CA TRP A 48 -31.84 5.18 2.98
C TRP A 48 -32.05 4.08 4.02
N GLU A 49 -31.86 2.82 3.64
CA GLU A 49 -31.91 1.70 4.60
C GLU A 49 -30.80 1.78 5.66
N LYS A 50 -31.05 1.21 6.84
CA LYS A 50 -30.05 1.08 7.92
C LYS A 50 -28.73 0.49 7.43
N PHE A 51 -28.77 -0.53 6.56
CA PHE A 51 -27.57 -1.15 5.99
C PHE A 51 -26.70 -0.16 5.20
N LYS A 52 -27.31 0.62 4.29
CA LYS A 52 -26.59 1.65 3.53
C LYS A 52 -26.05 2.77 4.43
N THR A 53 -26.81 3.14 5.46
CA THR A 53 -26.35 4.09 6.47
C THR A 53 -25.13 3.55 7.23
N LYS A 54 -25.16 2.28 7.63
CA LYS A 54 -24.03 1.58 8.29
C LYS A 54 -22.80 1.51 7.38
N GLN A 55 -22.99 1.24 6.09
CA GLN A 55 -21.89 1.20 5.11
C GLN A 55 -21.17 2.56 5.02
N ILE A 56 -21.94 3.66 4.93
CA ILE A 56 -21.39 5.01 4.80
C ILE A 56 -20.82 5.52 6.12
N ALA A 57 -21.59 5.47 7.21
CA ALA A 57 -21.18 5.95 8.53
C ALA A 57 -20.00 5.13 9.10
N GLY A 58 -19.97 3.83 8.82
CA GLY A 58 -18.93 2.91 9.25
C GLY A 58 -17.72 2.83 8.33
N ARG A 59 -17.71 3.53 7.18
CA ARG A 59 -16.67 3.45 6.14
C ARG A 59 -16.31 2.00 5.78
N ILE A 60 -17.34 1.19 5.52
CA ILE A 60 -17.15 -0.24 5.21
C ILE A 60 -16.66 -0.38 3.77
N THR A 61 -15.43 -0.88 3.62
CA THR A 61 -14.88 -1.26 2.31
C THR A 61 -15.53 -2.56 1.85
N PRO A 62 -16.20 -2.58 0.68
CA PRO A 62 -16.79 -3.81 0.16
C PRO A 62 -15.68 -4.81 -0.19
N ALA A 63 -15.83 -6.05 0.25
CA ALA A 63 -14.91 -7.14 -0.05
C ALA A 63 -15.70 -8.42 -0.35
N ILE A 64 -15.23 -9.18 -1.33
CA ILE A 64 -15.78 -10.50 -1.68
C ILE A 64 -14.64 -11.51 -1.79
N ALA A 65 -14.90 -12.75 -1.39
CA ALA A 65 -13.88 -13.79 -1.36
C ALA A 65 -13.26 -14.07 -2.75
N THR A 66 -14.04 -13.90 -3.82
CA THR A 66 -13.59 -14.17 -5.20
C THR A 66 -12.48 -13.22 -5.66
N THR A 67 -12.59 -11.92 -5.38
CA THR A 67 -11.53 -10.95 -5.70
C THR A 67 -10.27 -11.22 -4.88
N THR A 68 -10.43 -11.58 -3.60
CA THR A 68 -9.29 -11.91 -2.74
C THR A 68 -8.57 -13.16 -3.25
N ALA A 69 -9.30 -14.23 -3.59
CA ALA A 69 -8.72 -15.45 -4.14
C ALA A 69 -8.01 -15.23 -5.49
N ALA A 70 -8.57 -14.37 -6.36
CA ALA A 70 -7.94 -13.99 -7.62
C ALA A 70 -6.63 -13.23 -7.40
N VAL A 71 -6.62 -12.20 -6.54
CA VAL A 71 -5.43 -11.40 -6.23
C VAL A 71 -4.35 -12.27 -5.57
N THR A 72 -4.72 -13.12 -4.61
CA THR A 72 -3.75 -13.99 -3.93
C THR A 72 -3.17 -15.05 -4.86
N GLY A 73 -3.97 -15.61 -5.77
CA GLY A 73 -3.50 -16.53 -6.80
C GLY A 73 -2.45 -15.88 -7.72
N LEU A 74 -2.72 -14.67 -8.20
CA LEU A 74 -1.76 -13.91 -9.03
C LEU A 74 -0.49 -13.55 -8.25
N ALA A 75 -0.62 -13.11 -7.00
CA ALA A 75 0.52 -12.81 -6.14
C ALA A 75 1.40 -14.06 -5.89
N ALA A 76 0.79 -15.23 -5.70
CA ALA A 76 1.50 -16.49 -5.54
C ALA A 76 2.28 -16.90 -6.80
N LEU A 77 1.75 -16.61 -8.00
CA LEU A 77 2.47 -16.86 -9.25
C LEU A 77 3.73 -15.98 -9.38
N GLU A 78 3.64 -14.70 -9.03
CA GLU A 78 4.82 -13.82 -9.03
C GLU A 78 5.83 -14.24 -7.95
N PHE A 79 5.36 -14.72 -6.78
CA PHE A 79 6.23 -15.23 -5.73
C PHE A 79 7.06 -16.44 -6.19
N LEU A 80 6.49 -17.37 -6.95
CA LEU A 80 7.22 -18.51 -7.50
C LEU A 80 8.39 -18.09 -8.39
N LYS A 81 8.23 -17.02 -9.19
CA LYS A 81 9.30 -16.47 -10.05
C LYS A 81 10.46 -15.94 -9.21
N VAL A 82 10.17 -15.25 -8.11
CA VAL A 82 11.19 -14.75 -7.17
C VAL A 82 11.98 -15.91 -6.54
N VAL A 83 11.30 -16.97 -6.10
CA VAL A 83 11.94 -18.14 -5.49
C VAL A 83 12.86 -18.86 -6.47
N GLN A 84 12.45 -19.03 -7.73
CA GLN A 84 13.28 -19.62 -8.77
C GLN A 84 14.56 -18.81 -9.00
N TRP A 85 14.46 -17.48 -9.04
CA TRP A 85 15.61 -16.60 -9.22
C TRP A 85 16.61 -16.66 -8.06
N SER A 86 16.13 -16.68 -6.82
CA SER A 86 16.97 -16.78 -5.62
C SER A 86 17.88 -18.02 -5.66
N LYS A 87 17.37 -19.16 -6.13
CA LYS A 87 18.17 -20.39 -6.31
C LYS A 87 19.29 -20.24 -7.34
N THR A 88 19.04 -19.53 -8.44
CA THR A 88 20.04 -19.29 -9.49
C THR A 88 21.18 -18.40 -9.00
N ILE A 89 20.89 -17.39 -8.18
CA ILE A 89 21.92 -16.53 -7.57
C ILE A 89 22.76 -17.31 -6.56
N GLY A 90 22.12 -18.10 -5.68
CA GLY A 90 22.81 -18.87 -4.64
C GLY A 90 23.80 -19.93 -5.17
N SER A 91 23.55 -20.47 -6.36
CA SER A 91 24.42 -21.50 -6.95
C SER A 91 25.71 -20.95 -7.61
N SER A 92 25.82 -19.63 -7.80
CA SER A 92 27.04 -18.97 -8.34
C SER A 92 28.05 -18.57 -7.26
N GLY A 93 27.76 -18.80 -5.98
CA GLY A 93 28.67 -18.55 -4.86
C GLY A 93 29.79 -19.58 -4.66
N LYS A 94 30.29 -20.26 -5.71
CA LYS A 94 31.60 -20.92 -5.63
C LYS A 94 32.66 -19.84 -5.73
N THR A 95 33.35 -19.66 -4.61
CA THR A 95 34.44 -18.72 -4.34
C THR A 95 35.32 -18.47 -5.58
N ILE A 96 35.26 -17.26 -6.13
CA ILE A 96 36.28 -16.74 -7.05
C ILE A 96 37.46 -16.31 -6.16
N LYS A 97 38.24 -17.29 -5.72
CA LYS A 97 39.66 -17.20 -5.36
C LYS A 97 40.25 -18.30 -6.23
N ASP A 98 40.63 -18.08 -7.48
CA ASP A 98 41.69 -17.23 -7.96
C ASP A 98 41.42 -16.95 -9.44
N CYS A 99 41.49 -15.70 -9.89
CA CYS A 99 41.67 -15.35 -11.30
C CYS A 99 42.06 -13.88 -11.34
N ASP A 100 43.33 -13.61 -11.65
CA ASP A 100 43.81 -12.31 -12.09
C ASP A 100 42.99 -11.87 -13.29
N ILE A 101 42.25 -10.76 -13.18
CA ILE A 101 41.38 -10.27 -14.24
C ILE A 101 41.80 -8.85 -14.61
N ALA A 102 42.34 -8.75 -15.82
CA ALA A 102 42.71 -7.51 -16.50
C ALA A 102 41.48 -6.59 -16.70
N GLU A 103 41.72 -5.27 -16.69
CA GLU A 103 40.73 -4.17 -16.73
C GLU A 103 39.72 -4.22 -17.91
N ASN A 104 39.90 -5.11 -18.89
CA ASN A 104 39.01 -5.27 -20.04
C ASN A 104 37.76 -6.15 -19.76
N ASP A 105 37.69 -6.85 -18.63
CA ASP A 105 36.56 -7.74 -18.29
C ASP A 105 35.40 -7.05 -17.55
N ILE A 106 35.60 -5.83 -17.06
CA ILE A 106 34.59 -5.06 -16.31
C ILE A 106 33.42 -4.69 -17.23
N GLN A 107 33.71 -4.17 -18.43
CA GLN A 107 32.71 -3.81 -19.45
C GLN A 107 31.94 -5.03 -20.00
N LYS A 108 32.58 -6.21 -20.06
CA LYS A 108 31.97 -7.45 -20.58
C LYS A 108 31.12 -8.15 -19.52
N LYS A 109 31.51 -8.06 -18.25
CA LYS A 109 30.69 -8.47 -17.09
C LYS A 109 29.47 -7.56 -16.95
N GLU A 110 29.61 -6.25 -17.03
CA GLU A 110 28.47 -5.31 -16.98
C GLU A 110 27.47 -5.55 -18.10
N LYS A 111 27.90 -5.70 -19.36
CA LYS A 111 26.99 -6.00 -20.49
C LYS A 111 26.29 -7.36 -20.35
N LYS A 112 26.97 -8.39 -19.84
CA LYS A 112 26.33 -9.69 -19.53
C LYS A 112 25.33 -9.58 -18.38
N ASN A 113 25.63 -8.80 -17.35
CA ASN A 113 24.76 -8.60 -16.20
C ASN A 113 23.51 -7.78 -16.57
N ILE A 114 23.67 -6.73 -17.37
CA ILE A 114 22.57 -5.89 -17.88
C ILE A 114 21.61 -6.71 -18.75
N ASN A 115 22.13 -7.56 -19.64
CA ASN A 115 21.30 -8.45 -20.45
C ASN A 115 20.59 -9.53 -19.60
N HIS A 116 21.20 -9.98 -18.51
CA HIS A 116 20.59 -10.94 -17.59
C HIS A 116 19.48 -10.31 -16.74
N ILE A 117 19.66 -9.04 -16.32
CA ILE A 117 18.68 -8.29 -15.52
C ILE A 117 17.50 -7.81 -16.39
N SER A 118 17.73 -7.36 -17.63
CA SER A 118 16.63 -6.97 -18.53
C SER A 118 15.71 -8.16 -18.80
N ASN A 119 16.29 -9.33 -19.08
CA ASN A 119 15.53 -10.56 -19.28
C ASN A 119 14.69 -10.93 -18.05
N PHE A 120 15.17 -10.63 -16.83
CA PHE A 120 14.46 -10.91 -15.59
C PHE A 120 13.26 -10.00 -15.37
N ILE A 121 13.36 -8.70 -15.63
CA ILE A 121 12.24 -7.75 -15.45
C ILE A 121 11.05 -8.12 -16.34
N HIS A 122 11.31 -8.59 -17.57
CA HIS A 122 10.27 -9.03 -18.50
C HIS A 122 9.46 -10.24 -18.00
N LEU A 123 9.97 -11.01 -17.03
CA LEU A 123 9.23 -12.12 -16.43
C LEU A 123 8.13 -11.64 -15.46
N PHE A 124 8.28 -10.46 -14.85
CA PHE A 124 7.33 -9.95 -13.86
C PHE A 124 6.18 -9.23 -14.54
N LYS A 125 4.99 -9.38 -13.97
CA LYS A 125 3.78 -8.69 -14.43
C LYS A 125 3.02 -8.11 -13.26
N ASN A 126 2.79 -6.80 -13.30
CA ASN A 126 1.79 -6.15 -12.48
C ASN A 126 0.42 -6.54 -13.00
N SER A 127 -0.48 -6.92 -12.10
CA SER A 127 -1.82 -7.40 -12.45
C SER A 127 -2.89 -6.45 -11.94
N PHE A 128 -3.79 -6.03 -12.82
CA PHE A 128 -4.98 -5.26 -12.49
C PHE A 128 -6.21 -6.07 -12.88
N LEU A 129 -7.18 -6.17 -11.98
CA LEU A 129 -8.38 -6.96 -12.23
C LEU A 129 -9.63 -6.21 -11.81
N ASN A 130 -10.66 -6.36 -12.63
CA ASN A 130 -12.03 -6.02 -12.30
C ASN A 130 -12.87 -7.26 -12.60
N LEU A 131 -13.55 -7.82 -11.60
CA LEU A 131 -14.40 -9.00 -11.82
C LEU A 131 -15.81 -8.64 -12.29
N ALA A 132 -16.21 -7.37 -12.19
CA ALA A 132 -17.51 -6.89 -12.66
C ALA A 132 -17.55 -6.73 -14.18
N LEU A 133 -16.48 -6.20 -14.76
CA LEU A 133 -16.20 -6.23 -16.20
C LEU A 133 -15.08 -7.25 -16.33
N PRO A 134 -15.27 -8.49 -16.79
CA PRO A 134 -14.29 -9.59 -16.70
C PRO A 134 -12.94 -9.24 -17.36
N LEU A 135 -12.14 -8.42 -16.66
CA LEU A 135 -11.03 -7.63 -17.19
C LEU A 135 -9.81 -7.97 -16.37
N TRP A 136 -8.80 -8.43 -17.07
CA TRP A 136 -7.49 -8.77 -16.54
C TRP A 136 -6.48 -8.03 -17.38
N LEU A 137 -5.74 -7.11 -16.75
CA LEU A 137 -4.73 -6.31 -17.40
C LEU A 137 -3.39 -6.60 -16.75
N PHE A 138 -2.40 -6.93 -17.57
CA PHE A 138 -1.04 -7.16 -17.15
C PHE A 138 -0.13 -6.08 -17.72
N SER A 139 0.68 -5.44 -16.87
CA SER A 139 1.70 -4.48 -17.29
C SER A 139 3.07 -4.91 -16.80
N GLU A 140 4.10 -4.51 -17.51
CA GLU A 140 5.46 -4.68 -17.00
C GLU A 140 5.70 -3.73 -15.82
N PRO A 141 6.51 -4.14 -14.83
CA PRO A 141 6.92 -3.25 -13.77
C PRO A 141 7.82 -2.14 -14.35
N VAL A 142 7.60 -0.92 -13.88
CA VAL A 142 8.39 0.24 -14.29
C VAL A 142 9.82 0.06 -13.74
N PRO A 143 10.87 0.34 -14.53
CA PRO A 143 12.23 0.33 -14.02
C PRO A 143 12.40 1.33 -12.87
N PRO A 144 13.37 1.11 -11.97
CA PRO A 144 13.58 1.99 -10.83
C PRO A 144 13.91 3.41 -11.32
N ILE A 145 13.14 4.37 -10.82
CA ILE A 145 13.35 5.79 -11.13
C ILE A 145 14.71 6.20 -10.58
N ARG A 146 15.53 6.79 -11.45
CA ARG A 146 16.84 7.36 -11.10
C ARG A 146 16.68 8.84 -10.87
N ASN A 147 17.36 9.35 -9.85
CA ASN A 147 17.44 10.79 -9.62
C ASN A 147 18.27 11.44 -10.73
N VAL A 148 17.69 12.45 -11.38
CA VAL A 148 18.33 13.23 -12.45
C VAL A 148 18.38 14.68 -12.01
N ASP A 149 19.48 15.35 -12.32
CA ASP A 149 19.58 16.80 -12.12
C ASP A 149 18.60 17.53 -13.03
N LYS A 150 17.91 18.52 -12.48
CA LYS A 150 17.03 19.41 -13.25
C LYS A 150 17.62 20.80 -13.21
N ASP A 151 17.88 21.38 -14.37
CA ASP A 151 18.36 22.76 -14.48
C ASP A 151 17.33 23.77 -13.92
N TYR A 152 16.04 23.42 -13.97
CA TYR A 152 14.97 24.23 -13.39
C TYR A 152 13.72 23.39 -13.06
N GLU A 153 13.22 23.47 -11.82
CA GLU A 153 11.94 22.88 -11.43
C GLU A 153 10.95 23.96 -10.96
N PRO A 154 9.74 24.06 -11.55
CA PRO A 154 8.79 25.12 -11.25
C PRO A 154 8.24 25.11 -9.82
N ILE A 155 8.34 23.98 -9.11
CA ILE A 155 7.92 23.86 -7.71
C ILE A 155 9.02 24.37 -6.77
N ALA A 156 10.28 24.10 -7.08
CA ALA A 156 11.43 24.52 -6.28
C ALA A 156 11.93 25.94 -6.62
N GLY A 157 11.53 26.47 -7.79
CA GLY A 157 11.91 27.83 -8.23
C GLY A 157 13.40 27.99 -8.56
N GLY A 158 14.11 26.89 -8.82
CA GLY A 158 15.56 26.90 -9.05
C GLY A 158 16.11 25.55 -9.53
N PRO A 159 17.44 25.44 -9.71
CA PRO A 159 18.10 24.19 -10.11
C PRO A 159 18.06 23.17 -8.97
N VAL A 160 17.64 21.94 -9.28
CA VAL A 160 17.63 20.82 -8.34
C VAL A 160 18.75 19.86 -8.72
N ARG A 161 19.78 19.80 -7.88
CA ARG A 161 20.91 18.87 -8.03
C ARG A 161 20.72 17.66 -7.10
N ALA A 162 20.73 16.46 -7.68
CA ALA A 162 20.71 15.22 -6.95
C ALA A 162 22.14 14.83 -6.54
N LEU A 163 22.40 14.80 -5.23
CA LEU A 163 23.65 14.31 -4.65
C LEU A 163 23.35 13.02 -3.88
N PRO A 164 23.96 11.87 -4.21
CA PRO A 164 24.66 11.47 -5.43
C PRO A 164 23.76 11.31 -6.67
N GLN A 165 24.31 11.60 -7.86
CA GLN A 165 23.59 11.59 -9.13
C GLN A 165 23.28 10.15 -9.60
N GLY A 166 22.08 9.91 -10.15
CA GLY A 166 21.71 8.61 -10.71
C GLY A 166 21.31 7.54 -9.69
N PHE A 167 21.24 7.87 -8.39
CA PHE A 167 20.74 6.97 -7.35
C PHE A 167 19.28 6.59 -7.59
N THR A 168 18.98 5.32 -7.34
CA THR A 168 17.64 4.76 -7.27
C THR A 168 17.18 4.64 -5.82
N CYS A 169 15.89 4.35 -5.59
CA CYS A 169 15.36 4.06 -4.26
C CYS A 169 15.96 2.80 -3.59
N TRP A 170 16.75 2.01 -4.33
CA TRP A 170 17.37 0.77 -3.85
C TRP A 170 18.85 0.92 -3.51
N ASP A 171 19.49 2.02 -3.91
CA ASP A 171 20.91 2.25 -3.67
C ASP A 171 21.14 2.72 -2.23
N LYS A 172 22.15 2.15 -1.56
CA LYS A 172 22.53 2.49 -0.19
C LYS A 172 23.99 2.94 -0.17
N VAL A 173 24.27 3.97 0.63
CA VAL A 173 25.64 4.42 0.90
C VAL A 173 26.10 3.78 2.20
N GLU A 174 27.05 2.85 2.11
CA GLU A 174 27.71 2.29 3.29
C GLU A 174 28.93 3.15 3.62
N GLY A 175 28.89 3.89 4.73
CA GLY A 175 30.03 4.67 5.20
C GLY A 175 30.97 3.79 6.02
N THR A 176 32.21 3.63 5.58
CA THR A 176 33.28 3.15 6.47
C THR A 176 33.63 4.29 7.41
N ALA A 177 33.16 4.21 8.65
CA ALA A 177 33.62 5.07 9.73
C ALA A 177 35.13 4.77 9.95
N GLY A 178 35.98 5.72 9.53
CA GLY A 178 37.40 5.77 9.83
C GLY A 178 37.68 6.57 11.09
#